data_AF-A0A183HUN7-F1
#
_entry.id   AF-A0A183HUN7-F1
#
_cell.length_a   1.000
_cell.length_b   1.000
_cell.length_c   1.000
_cell.angle_alpha   90.00
_cell.angle_beta   90.00
_cell.angle_gamma   90.00
#
_symmetry.space_group_name_H-M   'P 1'
#
loop_
_entity.id
_entity.type
_entity.pdbx_description
1 polymer ?
#
loop_
_entity_poly.entity_id
_entity_poly.type
_entity_poly.pdbx_seq_one_letter_code
_entity_poly.pdbx_strand_id
1 'polypeptide(L)'
;MPKLGLNSNENEIARIYKVTTKGIVDELQFFVPRKSDLYQADLYPDTRSHVPALTAEQFIGGQNAPPNLVPVNPDAAVAKPKIQVAKKANILANLPPRF
;
A
#
# COMPACT_ATOMS: atom_id res chain seq x y z
N MET A 1 -14.22 0.74 1.58
CA MET A 1 -13.49 -0.51 1.85
C MET A 1 -12.37 -0.30 2.84
N PRO A 2 -12.09 -1.28 3.72
CA PRO A 2 -10.85 -1.32 4.51
C PRO A 2 -9.59 -1.44 3.62
N LYS A 3 -8.44 -0.96 4.12
CA LYS A 3 -7.17 -0.95 3.38
C LYS A 3 -6.70 -2.35 2.95
N LEU A 4 -6.98 -3.38 3.75
CA LEU A 4 -6.70 -4.79 3.45
C LEU A 4 -7.53 -5.37 2.30
N GLY A 5 -8.64 -4.73 1.94
CA GLY A 5 -9.52 -5.16 0.84
C GLY A 5 -9.28 -4.44 -0.48
N LEU A 6 -8.22 -3.63 -0.58
CA LEU A 6 -7.89 -2.88 -1.81
C LEU A 6 -6.91 -3.66 -2.68
N ASN A 7 -6.96 -3.42 -3.99
CA ASN A 7 -6.02 -3.98 -4.94
C ASN A 7 -4.68 -3.22 -4.90
N SER A 8 -3.73 -3.73 -4.12
CA SER A 8 -2.41 -3.10 -3.98
C SER A 8 -1.53 -3.19 -5.24
N ASN A 9 -1.82 -4.10 -6.17
CA ASN A 9 -1.07 -4.24 -7.42
C ASN A 9 -1.43 -3.15 -8.44
N GLU A 10 -2.63 -2.58 -8.35
CA GLU A 10 -3.11 -1.51 -9.23
C GLU A 10 -2.92 -0.11 -8.64
N ASN A 11 -2.26 0.00 -7.49
CA ASN A 11 -2.10 1.26 -6.76
C ASN A 11 -3.45 1.85 -6.29
N GLU A 12 -4.46 0.99 -6.02
CA GLU A 12 -5.73 1.41 -5.43
C GLU A 12 -5.51 1.84 -3.99
N ILE A 13 -5.93 3.06 -3.64
CA ILE A 13 -5.76 3.64 -2.30
C ILE A 13 -7.07 3.79 -1.53
N ALA A 14 -8.20 3.82 -2.23
CA ALA A 14 -9.51 3.86 -1.61
C ALA A 14 -10.57 3.27 -2.55
N ARG A 15 -11.64 2.75 -1.94
CA ARG A 15 -12.84 2.31 -2.64
C ARG A 15 -14.08 2.67 -1.86
N ILE A 16 -15.01 3.35 -2.53
CA ILE A 16 -16.27 3.83 -1.97
C ILE A 16 -17.41 3.12 -2.69
N TYR A 17 -18.38 2.60 -1.94
CA TYR A 17 -19.61 2.07 -2.48
C TYR A 17 -20.70 3.12 -2.38
N LYS A 18 -21.13 3.64 -3.52
CA LYS A 18 -22.15 4.69 -3.61
C LYS A 18 -23.50 4.04 -3.90
N VAL A 19 -24.43 4.17 -2.97
CA VAL A 19 -25.82 3.80 -3.21
C VAL A 19 -26.47 4.88 -4.08
N THR A 20 -27.09 4.46 -5.18
CA THR A 20 -27.82 5.35 -6.10
C THR A 20 -29.32 5.33 -5.80
N THR A 21 -30.03 6.35 -6.26
CA THR A 21 -31.51 6.45 -6.13
C THR A 21 -32.24 5.34 -6.89
N LYS A 22 -31.57 4.63 -7.80
CA LYS A 22 -32.10 3.48 -8.52
C LYS A 22 -31.99 2.16 -7.75
N GLY A 23 -31.48 2.19 -6.51
CA GLY A 23 -31.24 0.98 -5.71
C GLY A 23 -30.04 0.17 -6.18
N ILE A 24 -29.17 0.75 -7.01
CA ILE A 24 -27.92 0.13 -7.50
C ILE A 24 -26.76 0.68 -6.67
N VAL A 25 -25.74 -0.14 -6.41
CA VAL A 25 -24.49 0.26 -5.76
C VAL A 25 -23.40 0.41 -6.81
N ASP A 26 -22.89 1.62 -6.98
CA ASP A 26 -21.72 1.89 -7.81
C ASP A 26 -20.44 1.71 -6.98
N GLU A 27 -19.44 1.07 -7.57
CA GLU A 27 -18.11 0.92 -6.99
C GLU A 27 -17.20 2.02 -7.53
N LEU A 28 -16.75 2.92 -6.65
CA LEU A 28 -15.87 4.03 -6.99
C LEU A 28 -14.47 3.73 -6.44
N GLN A 29 -13.54 3.43 -7.35
CA GLN A 29 -12.15 3.11 -7.03
C GLN A 29 -11.25 4.32 -7.27
N PHE A 30 -10.28 4.52 -6.38
CA PHE A 30 -9.34 5.65 -6.43
C PHE A 30 -7.92 5.12 -6.47
N PHE A 31 -7.14 5.60 -7.44
CA PHE A 31 -5.80 5.11 -7.72
C PHE A 31 -4.78 6.25 -7.64
N VAL A 32 -3.56 5.91 -7.18
CA VAL A 32 -2.41 6.82 -7.34
C VAL A 32 -1.68 6.47 -8.63
N PRO A 33 -1.52 7.41 -9.57
CA PRO A 33 -0.84 7.13 -10.83
C PRO A 33 0.65 6.88 -10.57
N ARG A 34 1.11 5.67 -10.89
CA ARG A 34 2.51 5.25 -10.77
C ARG A 34 2.98 4.64 -12.09
N LYS A 35 4.27 4.76 -12.39
CA LYS A 35 4.88 4.22 -13.63
C LYS A 35 5.35 2.77 -13.50
N SER A 36 5.31 2.21 -12.29
CA SER A 36 5.85 0.88 -12.00
C SER A 36 4.71 -0.05 -11.60
N ASP A 37 4.76 -1.27 -12.12
CA ASP A 37 3.83 -2.36 -11.78
C ASP A 37 4.27 -3.13 -10.52
N LEU A 38 5.34 -2.69 -9.86
CA LEU A 38 5.81 -3.27 -8.59
C LEU A 38 5.01 -2.70 -7.42
N TYR A 39 4.89 -3.49 -6.35
CA TYR A 39 4.28 -3.04 -5.09
C TYR A 39 4.93 -1.75 -4.57
N GLN A 40 4.09 -0.75 -4.28
CA GLN A 40 4.51 0.57 -3.81
C GLN A 40 4.37 0.66 -2.29
N ALA A 41 5.38 0.21 -1.54
CA ALA A 41 5.32 0.15 -0.08
C ALA A 41 4.99 1.49 0.61
N ASP A 42 5.33 2.62 -0.02
CA ASP A 42 5.01 3.96 0.49
C ASP A 42 3.51 4.28 0.47
N LEU A 43 2.72 3.67 -0.42
CA LEU A 43 1.26 3.85 -0.48
C LEU A 43 0.50 2.98 0.54
N TYR A 44 1.18 2.01 1.13
CA TYR A 44 0.59 0.93 1.91
C TYR A 44 1.34 0.71 3.23
N PRO A 45 1.34 1.71 4.14
CA PRO A 45 1.86 1.50 5.49
C PRO A 45 1.06 0.39 6.21
N ASP A 46 1.65 -0.20 7.25
CA ASP A 46 0.97 -1.19 8.07
C ASP A 46 -0.37 -0.64 8.59
N THR A 47 -1.42 -1.44 8.45
CA THR A 47 -2.79 -1.05 8.72
C THR A 47 -3.35 -1.85 9.89
N ARG A 48 -4.46 -1.37 10.48
CA ARG A 48 -5.18 -2.09 11.54
C ARG A 48 -5.55 -3.50 11.09
N SER A 49 -5.25 -4.47 11.94
CA SER A 49 -5.59 -5.87 11.74
C SER A 49 -7.07 -6.16 12.02
N HIS A 50 -7.51 -7.37 11.67
CA HIS A 50 -8.83 -7.89 12.05
C HIS A 50 -8.88 -8.42 13.50
N VAL A 51 -7.73 -8.50 14.18
CA VAL A 51 -7.63 -8.95 15.57
C VAL A 51 -7.67 -7.75 16.50
N PRO A 52 -8.62 -7.69 17.46
CA PRO A 52 -8.69 -6.59 18.40
C PRO A 52 -7.45 -6.56 19.32
N ALA A 53 -7.02 -5.36 19.69
CA ALA A 53 -5.87 -5.18 20.58
C ALA A 53 -6.19 -5.52 22.05
N LEU A 54 -7.47 -5.41 22.43
CA LEU A 54 -7.96 -5.67 23.78
C LEU A 54 -9.21 -6.53 23.71
N THR A 55 -9.43 -7.32 24.76
CA THR A 55 -10.74 -7.95 25.00
C THR A 55 -11.73 -6.91 25.51
N ALA A 56 -13.02 -7.26 25.51
CA ALA A 56 -14.07 -6.38 26.02
C ALA A 56 -13.86 -6.04 27.51
N GLU A 57 -13.46 -7.01 28.33
CA GLU A 57 -13.24 -6.85 29.76
C GLU A 57 -12.07 -5.89 30.04
N GLN A 58 -10.98 -6.01 29.27
CA GLN A 58 -9.83 -5.11 29.40
C GLN A 58 -10.19 -3.66 29.05
N PHE A 59 -10.95 -3.48 27.97
CA PHE A 59 -11.41 -2.15 27.55
C PHE A 59 -12.36 -1.53 28.57
N ILE A 60 -13.36 -2.29 29.05
CA ILE A 60 -14.29 -1.84 30.10
C ILE A 60 -13.54 -1.53 31.42
N GLY A 61 -12.50 -2.30 31.72
CA GLY A 61 -11.58 -2.07 32.84
C GLY A 61 -10.69 -0.83 32.69
N GLY A 62 -10.84 -0.04 31.60
CA GLY A 62 -10.14 1.22 31.38
C GLY A 62 -8.75 1.07 30.75
N GLN A 63 -8.37 -0.12 30.29
CA GLN A 63 -7.12 -0.30 29.56
C GLN A 63 -7.20 0.36 28.19
N ASN A 64 -6.06 0.84 27.71
CA ASN A 64 -5.93 1.43 26.39
C ASN A 64 -4.71 0.84 25.68
N ALA A 65 -4.89 0.36 24.45
CA ALA A 65 -3.81 -0.20 23.64
C ALA A 65 -3.95 0.29 22.19
N PRO A 66 -2.82 0.54 21.50
CA PRO A 66 -2.85 0.85 20.08
C PRO A 66 -3.38 -0.36 19.28
N PRO A 67 -3.99 -0.14 18.11
CA PRO A 67 -4.42 -1.23 17.25
C PRO A 67 -3.25 -2.14 16.86
N ASN A 68 -3.50 -3.45 16.79
CA ASN A 68 -2.58 -4.39 16.18
C ASN A 68 -2.41 -4.02 14.70
N LEU A 69 -1.18 -3.80 14.24
CA LEU A 69 -0.88 -3.46 12.86
C LEU A 69 -0.40 -4.70 12.09
N VAL A 70 -0.79 -4.78 10.82
CA VAL A 70 -0.38 -5.82 9.87
C VAL A 70 -0.02 -5.19 8.53
N PRO A 71 0.94 -5.77 7.78
CA PRO A 71 1.25 -5.30 6.44
C PRO A 71 0.05 -5.49 5.51
N VAL A 72 -0.18 -4.52 4.61
CA VAL A 72 -1.28 -4.60 3.64
C VAL A 72 -1.08 -5.76 2.66
N ASN A 73 0.16 -6.01 2.27
CA ASN A 73 0.56 -7.14 1.44
C ASN A 73 1.68 -7.93 2.16
N PRO A 74 1.36 -9.06 2.79
CA PRO A 74 2.34 -9.88 3.51
C PRO A 74 3.48 -10.39 2.61
N ASP A 75 3.18 -10.77 1.38
CA ASP A 75 4.18 -11.30 0.44
C ASP A 75 5.21 -10.24 0.05
N ALA A 76 4.74 -9.02 -0.19
CA ALA A 76 5.60 -7.89 -0.50
C ALA A 76 6.44 -7.43 0.72
N ALA A 77 5.94 -7.61 1.95
CA ALA A 77 6.69 -7.30 3.17
C ALA A 77 7.87 -8.26 3.42
N VAL A 78 7.76 -9.52 2.97
CA VAL A 78 8.85 -10.51 3.06
C VAL A 78 9.90 -10.31 1.95
N ALA A 79 9.48 -9.79 0.79
CA ALA A 79 10.37 -9.53 -0.32
C ALA A 79 11.22 -8.27 -0.10
N LYS A 80 12.50 -8.44 0.28
CA LYS A 80 13.48 -7.34 0.23
C LYS A 80 13.47 -6.71 -1.17
N PRO A 81 13.38 -5.38 -1.32
CA PRO A 81 13.35 -4.76 -2.63
C PRO A 81 14.69 -5.00 -3.34
N LYS A 82 14.69 -5.87 -4.36
CA LYS A 82 15.80 -6.01 -5.29
C LYS A 82 15.75 -4.81 -6.24
N ILE A 83 16.29 -3.67 -5.80
CA ILE A 83 16.47 -2.52 -6.68
C ILE A 83 17.57 -2.88 -7.69
N GLN A 84 17.17 -3.42 -8.84
CA GLN A 84 18.07 -3.54 -9.99
C GLN A 84 18.11 -2.17 -10.69
N VAL A 85 18.99 -1.29 -10.23
CA VAL A 85 19.33 -0.11 -11.02
C VAL A 85 20.09 -0.59 -12.24
N ALA A 86 19.50 -0.51 -13.42
CA ALA A 86 20.22 -0.66 -14.67
C ALA A 86 21.30 0.44 -14.72
N LYS A 87 22.55 0.07 -14.42
CA LYS A 87 23.71 0.95 -14.60
C LYS A 87 23.88 1.19 -16.10
N LYS A 88 23.21 2.21 -16.65
CA LYS A 88 23.60 2.73 -17.96
C LYS A 88 24.99 3.34 -17.80
N ALA A 89 25.94 2.89 -18.62
CA ALA A 89 27.29 3.42 -18.63
C ALA A 89 27.25 4.94 -18.84
N ASN A 90 28.01 5.69 -18.04
CA ASN A 90 28.15 7.12 -18.20
C ASN A 90 28.88 7.40 -19.53
N ILE A 91 28.16 7.88 -20.53
CA ILE A 91 28.71 8.13 -21.88
C ILE A 91 29.84 9.17 -21.88
N LEU A 92 29.94 10.01 -20.84
CA LEU A 92 31.01 10.98 -20.68
C LEU A 92 32.39 10.35 -20.44
N ALA A 93 32.45 9.07 -20.03
CA ALA A 93 33.70 8.35 -19.84
C ALA A 93 34.38 7.95 -21.18
N ASN A 94 33.63 7.98 -22.29
CA ASN A 94 34.11 7.55 -23.60
C ASN A 94 34.34 8.71 -24.59
N LEU A 95 34.26 9.98 -24.16
CA LEU A 95 34.58 11.08 -25.06
C LEU A 95 36.10 11.27 -25.18
N PRO A 96 36.63 11.42 -26.42
CA PRO A 96 38.01 11.79 -26.60
C PRO A 96 38.27 13.20 -26.02
N PRO A 97 39.49 13.47 -25.50
CA PRO A 97 39.83 14.79 -24.97
C PRO A 97 39.61 15.85 -26.05
N ARG A 98 38.85 16.89 -25.71
CA ARG A 98 38.69 18.06 -26.59
C ARG A 98 40.01 18.83 -26.57
N PHE A 99 40.69 18.87 -27.71
CA PHE A 99 41.77 19.81 -27.99
C PHE A 99 41.23 21.24 -28.08
#